data_AF-A0A2E2FG14-F1
#
_entry.id   AF-A0A2E2FG14-F1
#
_cell.length_a   1.000
_cell.length_b   1.000
_cell.length_c   1.000
_cell.angle_alpha   90.00
_cell.angle_beta   90.00
_cell.angle_gamma   90.00
#
_symmetry.space_group_name_H-M   'P 1'
#
loop_
_entity.id
_entity.type
_entity.pdbx_description
1 polymer ?
#
loop_
_entity_poly.entity_id
_entity_poly.type
_entity_poly.pdbx_seq_one_letter_code
_entity_poly.pdbx_strand_id
1 'polypeptide(L)'
;MKKITFLLFIALSFTQLSFGQVSGNFEKDFNTAIVDLADNKLHEAKVILAELYRRDSINANLAYLYGQSLVRLDTNLPYAIHLLKKASKAYTPEYRRGHYDERRVSEYVYYYLLMAYSLNGDCDKTLETLNLFYKIYSYANEWYLVDGQRLHLECEQRERPPKEEPVVEIKDERKAKKHIIGTKEVQYTDKTALYGVQVSALIEPVFTYEFKNLKNIEVYVDENGVYRYIIGRFLFEAQAKRLLKAIQEAGYPDAFIVNVKDKKRYKEEVITLDQESVHKVLVGKVDFRVQVGAFKGDTIPEDMMNIYLQLDSLSQVEYNGYSIITAGSFDNYDAAELFAEIIHDMGVEDAYVTAWNYNKKVDIKQARLYLEEQQKAQEEADSDAEPEEKPQKSRRK
;
A
#
# COMPACT_ATOMS: atom_id res chain seq x y z
N MET A 1 46.54 10.25 88.74
CA MET A 1 45.25 9.88 88.11
C MET A 1 44.86 10.97 87.11
N LYS A 2 44.20 10.57 86.02
CA LYS A 2 43.67 11.35 84.87
C LYS A 2 44.63 11.51 83.68
N LYS A 3 44.54 10.54 82.77
CA LYS A 3 44.98 10.63 81.37
C LYS A 3 43.94 11.48 80.62
N ILE A 4 44.39 12.51 79.90
CA ILE A 4 43.56 13.31 78.99
C ILE A 4 43.73 12.72 77.60
N THR A 5 42.70 12.03 77.12
CA THR A 5 42.58 11.54 75.75
C THR A 5 42.12 12.69 74.85
N PHE A 6 42.97 13.12 73.93
CA PHE A 6 42.61 14.06 72.87
C PHE A 6 41.94 13.28 71.74
N LEU A 7 40.62 13.37 71.64
CA LEU A 7 39.82 12.76 70.57
C LEU A 7 39.78 13.72 69.39
N LEU A 8 40.53 13.38 68.33
CA LEU A 8 40.57 14.10 67.07
C LEU A 8 39.24 13.85 66.33
N PHE A 9 38.35 14.84 66.31
CA PHE A 9 37.13 14.81 65.49
C PHE A 9 37.51 15.13 64.04
N ILE A 10 37.67 14.09 63.21
CA ILE A 10 37.74 14.25 61.75
C ILE A 10 36.31 14.43 61.25
N ALA A 11 35.93 15.67 60.96
CA ALA A 11 34.71 15.98 60.24
C ALA A 11 34.90 15.54 58.78
N LEU A 12 34.44 14.34 58.45
CA LEU A 12 34.31 13.90 57.07
C LEU A 12 33.13 14.66 56.45
N SER A 13 33.41 15.77 55.78
CA SER A 13 32.45 16.45 54.93
C SER A 13 32.10 15.52 53.76
N PHE A 14 31.03 14.75 53.92
CA PHE A 14 30.36 14.06 52.83
C PHE A 14 29.78 15.15 51.92
N THR A 15 30.52 15.49 50.86
CA THR A 15 29.96 16.21 49.73
C THR A 15 28.89 15.32 49.14
N GLN A 16 27.62 15.64 49.42
CA GLN A 16 26.53 15.11 48.64
C GLN A 16 26.70 15.61 47.22
N LEU A 17 27.19 14.72 46.34
CA LEU A 17 27.10 14.89 44.91
C LEU A 17 25.61 14.96 44.56
N SER A 18 25.15 16.18 44.28
CA SER A 18 23.84 16.47 43.73
C SER A 18 23.66 15.74 42.39
N PHE A 19 23.08 14.54 42.42
CA PHE A 19 22.65 13.81 41.22
C PHE A 19 21.52 14.51 40.43
N GLY A 20 21.00 15.65 40.92
CA GLY A 20 19.89 16.38 40.30
C GLY A 20 20.23 17.28 39.12
N GLN A 21 21.51 17.55 38.83
CA GLN A 21 21.90 18.45 37.72
C GLN A 21 22.14 17.71 36.39
N VAL A 22 22.49 16.41 36.44
CA VAL A 22 22.81 15.60 35.25
C VAL A 22 21.55 15.12 34.51
N SER A 23 20.46 14.83 35.24
CA SER A 23 19.17 14.40 34.67
C SER A 23 18.44 15.54 33.96
N GLY A 24 18.42 16.75 34.55
CA GLY A 24 17.75 17.92 33.97
C GLY A 24 18.35 18.39 32.65
N ASN A 25 19.66 18.20 32.43
CA ASN A 25 20.27 18.48 31.13
C ASN A 25 19.93 17.40 30.10
N PHE A 26 19.87 16.11 30.50
CA PHE A 26 19.59 15.01 29.58
C PHE A 26 18.17 15.10 28.98
N GLU A 27 17.15 15.31 29.83
CA GLU A 27 15.76 15.45 29.36
C GLU A 27 15.58 16.66 28.44
N LYS A 28 16.20 17.80 28.80
CA LYS A 28 16.17 19.01 27.96
C LYS A 28 16.82 18.78 26.60
N ASP A 29 18.01 18.20 26.58
CA ASP A 29 18.74 17.87 25.36
C ASP A 29 17.91 16.88 24.50
N PHE A 30 17.32 15.86 25.11
CA PHE A 30 16.45 14.91 24.42
C PHE A 30 15.24 15.59 23.80
N ASN A 31 14.51 16.40 24.56
CA ASN A 31 13.33 17.11 24.06
C ASN A 31 13.71 18.06 22.91
N THR A 32 14.85 18.73 23.01
CA THR A 32 15.38 19.58 21.93
C THR A 32 15.66 18.76 20.67
N ALA A 33 16.33 17.62 20.80
CA ALA A 33 16.59 16.73 19.68
C ALA A 33 15.31 16.16 19.04
N ILE A 34 14.27 15.87 19.83
CA ILE A 34 12.98 15.41 19.31
C ILE A 34 12.28 16.53 18.51
N VAL A 35 12.31 17.77 19.01
CA VAL A 35 11.77 18.94 18.28
C VAL A 35 12.55 19.17 17.00
N ASP A 36 13.89 19.13 17.04
CA ASP A 36 14.72 19.29 15.85
C ASP A 36 14.45 18.20 14.80
N LEU A 37 14.23 16.95 15.22
CA LEU A 37 13.81 15.87 14.31
C LEU A 37 12.44 16.12 13.67
N ALA A 38 11.50 16.71 14.42
CA ALA A 38 10.15 17.03 13.95
C ALA A 38 10.17 18.23 12.97
N ASP A 39 11.00 19.24 13.25
CA ASP A 39 11.22 20.42 12.41
C ASP A 39 12.12 20.15 11.19
N ASN A 40 12.54 18.89 10.98
CA ASN A 40 13.48 18.49 9.93
C ASN A 40 14.87 19.17 10.01
N LYS A 41 15.27 19.64 11.20
CA LYS A 41 16.61 20.17 11.53
C LYS A 41 17.58 19.02 11.83
N LEU A 42 17.87 18.23 10.80
CA LEU A 42 18.53 16.93 10.97
C LEU A 42 19.98 17.03 11.44
N HIS A 43 20.70 18.09 11.07
CA HIS A 43 22.09 18.27 11.48
C HIS A 43 22.20 18.57 12.98
N GLU A 44 21.33 19.44 13.49
CA GLU A 44 21.20 19.85 14.88
C GLU A 44 20.78 18.65 15.74
N ALA A 45 19.71 17.96 15.31
CA ALA A 45 19.25 16.73 15.94
C ALA A 45 20.37 15.68 16.04
N LYS A 46 21.08 15.42 14.93
CA LYS A 46 22.16 14.43 14.88
C LYS A 46 23.26 14.73 15.91
N VAL A 47 23.68 16.00 16.04
CA VAL A 47 24.73 16.40 16.99
C VAL A 47 24.30 16.10 18.42
N ILE A 48 23.07 16.50 18.79
CA ILE A 48 22.55 16.27 20.14
C ILE A 48 22.37 14.77 20.41
N LEU A 49 21.80 14.03 19.45
CA LEU A 49 21.57 12.58 19.57
C LEU A 49 22.86 11.78 19.65
N ALA A 50 23.92 12.21 18.97
CA ALA A 50 25.25 11.60 19.08
C ALA A 50 25.82 11.74 20.51
N GLU A 51 25.67 12.92 21.12
CA GLU A 51 26.11 13.15 22.50
C GLU A 51 25.24 12.39 23.52
N LEU A 52 23.92 12.38 23.33
CA LEU A 52 23.00 11.61 24.17
C LEU A 52 23.30 10.10 24.12
N TYR A 53 23.51 9.56 22.92
CA TYR A 53 23.87 8.15 22.76
C TYR A 53 25.26 7.83 23.31
N ARG A 54 26.22 8.77 23.27
CA ARG A 54 27.53 8.59 23.92
C ARG A 54 27.40 8.45 25.43
N ARG A 55 26.47 9.19 26.04
CA ARG A 55 26.18 9.14 27.49
C ARG A 55 25.43 7.87 27.90
N ASP A 56 24.60 7.32 27.02
CA ASP A 56 23.80 6.12 27.27
C ASP A 56 23.78 5.17 26.04
N SER A 57 24.92 4.53 25.78
CA SER A 57 25.15 3.75 24.56
C SER A 57 24.42 2.41 24.51
N ILE A 58 23.79 2.00 25.60
CA ILE A 58 22.96 0.79 25.67
C ILE A 58 21.49 1.08 25.34
N ASN A 59 21.08 2.35 25.33
CA ASN A 59 19.71 2.73 25.03
C ASN A 59 19.39 2.54 23.54
N ALA A 60 18.51 1.59 23.25
CA ALA A 60 18.10 1.28 21.88
C ALA A 60 17.27 2.40 21.23
N ASN A 61 16.49 3.17 22.02
CA ASN A 61 15.77 4.34 21.51
C ASN A 61 16.73 5.43 21.04
N LEU A 62 17.79 5.72 21.80
CA LEU A 62 18.82 6.68 21.36
C LEU A 62 19.59 6.19 20.13
N ALA A 63 19.92 4.89 20.09
CA ALA A 63 20.52 4.29 18.89
C ALA A 63 19.61 4.42 17.67
N TYR A 64 18.30 4.21 17.84
CA TYR A 64 17.30 4.39 16.81
C TYR A 64 17.21 5.84 16.33
N LEU A 65 17.02 6.79 17.26
CA LEU A 65 16.89 8.22 16.95
C LEU A 65 18.16 8.77 16.27
N TYR A 66 19.33 8.39 16.77
CA TYR A 66 20.59 8.78 16.16
C TYR A 66 20.78 8.11 14.79
N GLY A 67 20.47 6.81 14.68
CA GLY A 67 20.51 6.05 13.44
C GLY A 67 19.64 6.68 12.35
N GLN A 68 18.37 7.00 12.63
CA GLN A 68 17.50 7.63 11.63
C GLN A 68 18.03 9.01 11.18
N SER A 69 18.66 9.79 12.08
CA SER A 69 19.21 11.09 11.72
C SER A 69 20.37 10.96 10.74
N LEU A 70 21.19 9.92 10.90
CA LEU A 70 22.30 9.62 10.00
C LEU A 70 21.82 9.19 8.62
N VAL A 71 20.83 8.30 8.56
CA VAL A 71 20.25 7.81 7.29
C VAL A 71 19.55 8.93 6.52
N ARG A 72 18.73 9.74 7.20
CA ARG A 72 18.01 10.86 6.56
C ARG A 72 18.96 11.96 6.02
N LEU A 73 20.19 12.00 6.53
CA LEU A 73 21.25 12.90 6.06
C LEU A 73 22.17 12.24 5.02
N ASP A 74 21.97 10.96 4.71
CA ASP A 74 22.90 10.16 3.90
C ASP A 74 24.36 10.23 4.40
N THR A 75 24.54 10.14 5.73
CA THR A 75 25.86 10.25 6.38
C THR A 75 26.22 9.00 7.16
N ASN A 76 27.41 8.44 6.90
CA ASN A 76 27.95 7.27 7.60
C ASN A 76 26.94 6.10 7.66
N LEU A 77 26.39 5.74 6.51
CA LEU A 77 25.40 4.67 6.36
C LEU A 77 25.79 3.35 7.03
N PRO A 78 27.05 2.85 6.95
CA PRO A 78 27.42 1.62 7.63
C PRO A 78 27.23 1.68 9.15
N TYR A 79 27.53 2.84 9.76
CA TYR A 79 27.32 3.03 11.20
C TYR A 79 25.83 3.21 11.52
N ALA A 80 25.07 3.89 10.67
CA ALA A 80 23.63 4.02 10.81
C ALA A 80 22.94 2.63 10.76
N ILE A 81 23.33 1.77 9.82
CA ILE A 81 22.90 0.37 9.74
C ILE A 81 23.25 -0.36 11.03
N HIS A 82 24.47 -0.22 11.56
CA HIS A 82 24.85 -0.85 12.82
C HIS A 82 23.93 -0.44 13.98
N LEU A 83 23.68 0.87 14.14
CA LEU A 83 22.79 1.40 15.17
C LEU A 83 21.36 0.89 15.03
N LEU A 84 20.79 0.98 13.82
CA LEU A 84 19.41 0.59 13.55
C LEU A 84 19.20 -0.92 13.67
N LYS A 85 20.15 -1.75 13.23
CA LYS A 85 20.12 -3.20 13.48
C LYS A 85 20.16 -3.53 14.97
N LYS A 86 21.03 -2.85 15.73
CA LYS A 86 21.09 -3.02 17.19
C LYS A 86 19.76 -2.61 17.83
N ALA A 87 19.22 -1.48 17.43
CA ALA A 87 17.99 -0.91 17.98
C ALA A 87 16.75 -1.77 17.67
N SER A 88 16.68 -2.34 16.45
CA SER A 88 15.54 -3.17 16.00
C SER A 88 15.24 -4.37 16.90
N LYS A 89 16.23 -4.87 17.64
CA LYS A 89 16.06 -5.97 18.60
C LYS A 89 15.20 -5.59 19.82
N ALA A 90 14.98 -4.30 20.05
CA ALA A 90 14.15 -3.78 21.14
C ALA A 90 12.76 -3.31 20.64
N TYR A 91 12.33 -3.78 19.47
CA TYR A 91 11.01 -3.48 18.92
C TYR A 91 9.88 -4.00 19.82
N THR A 92 8.84 -3.18 19.97
CA THR A 92 7.61 -3.51 20.72
C THR A 92 6.47 -2.58 20.27
N PRO A 93 5.23 -3.10 20.17
CA PRO A 93 4.05 -2.26 19.96
C PRO A 93 3.79 -1.25 21.08
N GLU A 94 4.29 -1.50 22.29
CA GLU A 94 4.08 -0.67 23.49
C GLU A 94 5.10 0.48 23.63
N TYR A 95 5.72 0.92 22.53
CA TYR A 95 6.70 2.01 22.49
C TYR A 95 6.12 3.37 22.95
N ARG A 96 6.80 4.06 23.89
CA ARG A 96 6.39 5.38 24.39
C ARG A 96 7.13 6.50 23.67
N ARG A 97 6.46 7.16 22.72
CA ARG A 97 7.01 8.29 21.95
C ARG A 97 7.26 9.51 22.85
N GLY A 98 8.41 10.18 22.67
CA GLY A 98 8.72 11.44 23.35
C GLY A 98 9.21 11.30 24.80
N HIS A 99 9.40 10.09 25.30
CA HIS A 99 9.91 9.83 26.64
C HIS A 99 11.44 9.65 26.65
N TYR A 100 12.16 10.49 27.38
CA TYR A 100 13.63 10.47 27.44
C TYR A 100 14.21 9.20 28.08
N ASP A 101 13.40 8.51 28.89
CA ASP A 101 13.74 7.25 29.56
C ASP A 101 13.37 6.01 28.74
N GLU A 102 12.66 6.15 27.61
CA GLU A 102 12.27 5.02 26.75
C GLU A 102 13.52 4.26 26.26
N ARG A 103 13.44 2.93 26.33
CA ARG A 103 14.53 2.00 26.00
C ARG A 103 14.21 1.11 24.81
N ARG A 104 12.96 1.13 24.35
CA ARG A 104 12.42 0.32 23.27
C ARG A 104 12.27 1.15 22.00
N VAL A 105 11.85 0.52 20.90
CA VAL A 105 11.68 1.21 19.60
C VAL A 105 10.36 0.87 18.93
N SER A 106 9.83 1.81 18.17
CA SER A 106 8.66 1.61 17.31
C SER A 106 9.00 0.78 16.07
N GLU A 107 7.97 0.32 15.37
CA GLU A 107 8.03 -0.35 14.07
C GLU A 107 8.80 0.46 13.00
N TYR A 108 8.84 1.79 13.11
CA TYR A 108 9.61 2.67 12.22
C TYR A 108 11.12 2.41 12.20
N VAL A 109 11.68 1.70 13.19
CA VAL A 109 13.08 1.26 13.16
C VAL A 109 13.40 0.44 11.91
N TYR A 110 12.44 -0.37 11.43
CA TYR A 110 12.61 -1.19 10.23
C TYR A 110 12.50 -0.37 8.95
N TYR A 111 11.68 0.69 8.94
CA TYR A 111 11.64 1.65 7.83
C TYR A 111 12.98 2.38 7.66
N TYR A 112 13.56 2.93 8.74
CA TYR A 112 14.86 3.58 8.63
C TYR A 112 16.00 2.59 8.35
N LEU A 113 15.90 1.35 8.83
CA LEU A 113 16.86 0.30 8.49
C LEU A 113 16.78 -0.10 7.00
N LEU A 114 15.58 -0.21 6.46
CA LEU A 114 15.30 -0.40 5.03
C LEU A 114 15.93 0.72 4.20
N MET A 115 15.68 1.98 4.57
CA MET A 115 16.28 3.15 3.91
C MET A 115 17.81 3.11 3.99
N ALA A 116 18.37 2.74 5.14
CA ALA A 116 19.82 2.62 5.31
C ALA A 116 20.43 1.56 4.37
N TYR A 117 19.79 0.39 4.24
CA TYR A 117 20.25 -0.65 3.31
C TYR A 117 20.13 -0.21 1.85
N SER A 118 19.04 0.46 1.47
CA SER A 118 18.85 0.96 0.10
C SER A 118 19.92 1.97 -0.28
N LEU A 119 20.15 2.98 0.56
CA LEU A 119 21.17 4.00 0.32
C LEU A 119 22.60 3.40 0.32
N ASN A 120 22.83 2.36 1.12
CA ASN A 120 24.12 1.66 1.18
C ASN A 120 24.32 0.66 0.02
N GLY A 121 23.32 0.46 -0.85
CA GLY A 121 23.38 -0.48 -1.97
C GLY A 121 23.19 -1.96 -1.58
N ASP A 122 22.70 -2.24 -0.37
CA ASP A 122 22.38 -3.60 0.07
C ASP A 122 20.95 -3.99 -0.37
N CYS A 123 20.69 -4.14 -1.67
CA CYS A 123 19.34 -4.30 -2.21
C CYS A 123 18.61 -5.59 -1.75
N ASP A 124 19.33 -6.70 -1.56
CA ASP A 124 18.75 -7.93 -0.99
C ASP A 124 18.22 -7.70 0.43
N LYS A 125 19.01 -7.02 1.27
CA LYS A 125 18.62 -6.72 2.66
C LYS A 125 17.51 -5.68 2.71
N THR A 126 17.48 -4.79 1.72
CA THR A 126 16.39 -3.83 1.51
C THR A 126 15.08 -4.59 1.32
N LEU A 127 15.01 -5.53 0.38
CA LEU A 127 13.81 -6.33 0.15
C LEU A 127 13.42 -7.21 1.37
N GLU A 128 14.40 -7.84 2.02
CA GLU A 128 14.16 -8.63 3.24
C GLU A 128 13.53 -7.77 4.35
N THR A 129 14.07 -6.57 4.57
CA THR A 129 13.61 -5.65 5.61
C THR A 129 12.24 -5.07 5.27
N LEU A 130 11.98 -4.77 3.99
CA LEU A 130 10.66 -4.31 3.51
C LEU A 130 9.58 -5.37 3.77
N ASN A 131 9.86 -6.63 3.42
CA ASN A 131 8.94 -7.75 3.66
C ASN A 131 8.66 -7.98 5.14
N LEU A 132 9.66 -7.77 6.01
CA LEU A 132 9.47 -7.80 7.46
C LEU A 132 8.60 -6.63 7.91
N PHE A 133 8.88 -5.42 7.42
CA PHE A 133 8.14 -4.20 7.77
C PHE A 133 6.66 -4.34 7.43
N TYR A 134 6.31 -4.92 6.27
CA TYR A 134 4.91 -5.22 5.92
C TYR A 134 4.17 -6.08 6.94
N LYS A 135 4.85 -6.97 7.64
CA LYS A 135 4.20 -7.90 8.60
C LYS A 135 3.93 -7.26 9.96
N ILE A 136 4.71 -6.25 10.33
CA ILE A 136 4.74 -5.68 11.68
C ILE A 136 4.14 -4.26 11.74
N TYR A 137 4.04 -3.59 10.60
CA TYR A 137 3.60 -2.20 10.55
C TYR A 137 2.12 -2.09 10.89
N SER A 138 1.77 -1.15 11.78
CA SER A 138 0.40 -0.95 12.28
C SER A 138 -0.56 -0.32 11.25
N TYR A 139 -0.09 -0.08 10.02
CA TYR A 139 -0.82 0.57 8.92
C TYR A 139 -1.34 1.99 9.24
N ALA A 140 -0.83 2.62 10.31
CA ALA A 140 -1.28 3.95 10.73
C ALA A 140 -0.99 5.07 9.72
N ASN A 141 0.05 4.91 8.88
CA ASN A 141 0.39 5.80 7.79
C ASN A 141 0.99 5.02 6.60
N GLU A 142 0.19 4.82 5.56
CA GLU A 142 0.56 4.02 4.38
C GLU A 142 1.75 4.60 3.59
N TRP A 143 2.11 5.87 3.80
CA TRP A 143 3.25 6.52 3.15
C TRP A 143 4.56 5.74 3.32
N TYR A 144 4.83 5.22 4.53
CA TYR A 144 6.07 4.49 4.83
C TYR A 144 6.21 3.17 4.05
N LEU A 145 5.08 2.58 3.67
CA LEU A 145 5.04 1.36 2.87
C LEU A 145 5.34 1.65 1.39
N VAL A 146 4.79 2.75 0.86
CA VAL A 146 5.04 3.23 -0.51
C VAL A 146 6.48 3.67 -0.66
N ASP A 147 6.95 4.50 0.27
CA ASP A 147 8.34 4.98 0.26
C ASP A 147 9.32 3.81 0.39
N GLY A 148 8.97 2.79 1.18
CA GLY A 148 9.75 1.56 1.26
C GLY A 148 9.88 0.79 -0.07
N GLN A 149 8.80 0.74 -0.88
CA GLN A 149 8.85 0.16 -2.23
C GLN A 149 9.72 0.99 -3.17
N ARG A 150 9.55 2.32 -3.12
CA ARG A 150 10.36 3.27 -3.90
C ARG A 150 11.85 3.09 -3.60
N LEU A 151 12.22 3.03 -2.32
CA LEU A 151 13.60 2.80 -1.87
C LEU A 151 14.17 1.47 -2.39
N HIS A 152 13.37 0.41 -2.50
CA HIS A 152 13.80 -0.85 -3.08
C HIS A 152 14.01 -0.75 -4.60
N LEU A 153 13.04 -0.16 -5.32
CA LEU A 153 13.12 0.03 -6.77
C LEU A 153 14.32 0.91 -7.16
N GLU A 154 14.51 2.02 -6.45
CA GLU A 154 15.65 2.90 -6.67
C GLU A 154 16.99 2.21 -6.36
N CYS A 155 17.03 1.31 -5.37
CA CYS A 155 18.23 0.52 -5.08
C CYS A 155 18.62 -0.32 -6.30
N GLU A 156 17.67 -1.07 -6.88
CA GLU A 156 17.91 -1.88 -8.08
C GLU A 156 18.25 -1.04 -9.32
N GLN A 157 17.66 0.15 -9.44
CA GLN A 157 17.97 1.07 -10.53
C GLN A 157 19.39 1.64 -10.42
N ARG A 158 19.88 1.92 -9.20
CA ARG A 158 21.28 2.32 -8.98
C ARG A 158 22.27 1.22 -9.34
N GLU A 159 21.86 -0.06 -9.30
CA GLU A 159 22.67 -1.19 -9.79
C GLU A 159 22.70 -1.31 -11.32
N ARG A 160 21.76 -0.68 -12.04
CA ARG A 160 21.64 -0.77 -13.50
C ARG A 160 22.11 0.52 -14.17
N PRO A 161 22.93 0.47 -15.24
CA PRO A 161 23.27 1.69 -15.98
C PRO A 161 22.01 2.27 -16.64
N PRO A 162 21.86 3.62 -16.67
CA PRO A 162 20.64 4.25 -17.15
C PRO A 162 20.46 4.01 -18.65
N LYS A 163 19.25 3.61 -19.06
CA LYS A 163 18.78 3.67 -20.45
C LYS A 163 17.80 4.83 -20.58
N GLU A 164 18.05 5.73 -21.52
CA GLU A 164 17.13 6.78 -21.89
C GLU A 164 15.93 6.18 -22.62
N GLU A 165 14.73 6.33 -22.07
CA GLU A 165 13.48 6.04 -22.77
C GLU A 165 12.83 7.33 -23.28
N PRO A 166 12.31 7.34 -24.53
CA PRO A 166 11.74 8.53 -25.13
C PRO A 166 10.39 8.91 -24.51
N VAL A 167 10.20 10.21 -24.34
CA VAL A 167 8.96 10.81 -23.82
C VAL A 167 7.88 10.80 -24.91
N VAL A 168 6.77 10.12 -24.65
CA VAL A 168 5.57 10.20 -25.50
C VAL A 168 4.63 11.28 -24.94
N GLU A 169 4.36 12.31 -25.74
CA GLU A 169 3.30 13.30 -25.52
C GLU A 169 1.93 12.63 -25.57
N ILE A 170 1.14 12.75 -24.51
CA ILE A 170 -0.25 12.29 -24.50
C ILE A 170 -1.12 13.43 -25.00
N LYS A 171 -1.49 13.38 -26.29
CA LYS A 171 -2.66 14.09 -26.80
C LYS A 171 -3.87 13.17 -26.72
N ASP A 172 -4.92 13.72 -26.12
CA ASP A 172 -6.25 13.14 -26.01
C ASP A 172 -6.86 12.92 -27.40
N GLU A 173 -7.09 11.67 -27.78
CA GLU A 173 -8.00 11.32 -28.87
C GLU A 173 -8.89 10.14 -28.46
N ARG A 174 -10.18 10.45 -28.28
CA ARG A 174 -11.28 9.48 -28.25
C ARG A 174 -11.41 8.83 -29.65
N LYS A 175 -10.61 7.81 -29.91
CA LYS A 175 -10.87 6.77 -30.93
C LYS A 175 -10.81 5.43 -30.22
N ALA A 176 -11.67 4.49 -30.64
CA ALA A 176 -11.76 3.14 -30.08
C ALA A 176 -10.36 2.56 -29.85
N LYS A 177 -9.97 2.46 -28.56
CA LYS A 177 -8.65 2.04 -28.15
C LYS A 177 -8.48 0.60 -28.61
N LYS A 178 -7.53 0.35 -29.51
CA LYS A 178 -7.16 -1.04 -29.84
C LYS A 178 -6.50 -1.64 -28.62
N HIS A 179 -7.16 -2.62 -28.01
CA HIS A 179 -6.63 -3.34 -26.87
C HIS A 179 -5.35 -4.11 -27.24
N ILE A 180 -4.37 -4.12 -26.33
CA ILE A 180 -3.16 -4.93 -26.45
C ILE A 180 -3.45 -6.29 -25.80
N ILE A 181 -3.49 -7.35 -26.61
CA ILE A 181 -3.86 -8.70 -26.15
C ILE A 181 -2.64 -9.60 -26.10
N GLY A 182 -2.36 -10.16 -24.92
CA GLY A 182 -1.39 -11.23 -24.75
C GLY A 182 -2.08 -12.58 -24.70
N THR A 183 -1.69 -13.50 -25.59
CA THR A 183 -2.22 -14.87 -25.63
C THR A 183 -1.16 -15.90 -25.27
N LYS A 184 -1.64 -17.10 -24.92
CA LYS A 184 -0.86 -18.31 -24.71
C LYS A 184 -1.52 -19.47 -25.46
N GLU A 185 -0.72 -20.18 -26.24
CA GLU A 185 -1.20 -21.39 -26.93
C GLU A 185 -1.51 -22.51 -25.93
N VAL A 186 -2.70 -23.11 -26.05
CA VAL A 186 -3.17 -24.20 -25.20
C VAL A 186 -2.85 -25.54 -25.84
N GLN A 187 -2.11 -26.37 -25.10
CA GLN A 187 -1.73 -27.72 -25.52
C GLN A 187 -2.74 -28.75 -24.98
N TYR A 188 -3.52 -29.35 -25.87
CA TYR A 188 -4.48 -30.40 -25.54
C TYR A 188 -3.85 -31.80 -25.73
N THR A 189 -3.81 -32.61 -24.67
CA THR A 189 -3.47 -34.05 -24.74
C THR A 189 -4.73 -34.92 -24.72
N ASP A 190 -4.65 -36.20 -25.08
CA ASP A 190 -5.85 -37.07 -25.18
C ASP A 190 -6.61 -37.24 -23.85
N LYS A 191 -5.93 -37.06 -22.71
CA LYS A 191 -6.53 -37.08 -21.37
C LYS A 191 -7.07 -35.72 -20.89
N THR A 192 -7.08 -34.68 -21.72
CA THR A 192 -7.57 -33.34 -21.34
C THR A 192 -9.10 -33.25 -21.32
N ALA A 193 -9.60 -32.32 -20.50
CA ALA A 193 -11.00 -31.92 -20.43
C ALA A 193 -11.61 -31.70 -21.82
N LEU A 194 -12.86 -32.12 -21.97
CA LEU A 194 -13.62 -32.06 -23.21
C LEU A 194 -14.68 -30.96 -23.17
N TYR A 195 -15.29 -30.72 -22.01
CA TYR A 195 -16.49 -29.89 -21.90
C TYR A 195 -16.24 -28.70 -20.99
N GLY A 196 -16.65 -27.52 -21.43
CA GLY A 196 -16.75 -26.30 -20.63
C GLY A 196 -18.12 -25.66 -20.84
N VAL A 197 -18.42 -24.60 -20.10
CA VAL A 197 -19.65 -23.82 -20.29
C VAL A 197 -19.27 -22.44 -20.80
N GLN A 198 -19.63 -22.12 -22.04
CA GLN A 198 -19.44 -20.78 -22.60
C GLN A 198 -20.53 -19.86 -22.07
N VAL A 199 -20.13 -18.72 -21.50
CA VAL A 199 -21.03 -17.74 -20.88
C VAL A 199 -21.21 -16.48 -21.72
N SER A 200 -20.25 -16.16 -22.58
CA SER A 200 -20.35 -15.05 -23.53
C SER A 200 -19.37 -15.19 -24.69
N ALA A 201 -19.63 -14.45 -25.77
CA ALA A 201 -18.72 -14.25 -26.89
C ALA A 201 -18.79 -12.79 -27.35
N LEU A 202 -17.64 -12.12 -27.42
CA LEU A 202 -17.53 -10.68 -27.69
C LEU A 202 -16.54 -10.40 -28.82
N ILE A 203 -16.76 -9.32 -29.56
CA ILE A 203 -15.79 -8.80 -30.55
C ILE A 203 -14.71 -7.97 -29.84
N GLU A 204 -15.11 -7.19 -28.84
CA GLU A 204 -14.18 -6.45 -27.98
C GLU A 204 -14.06 -7.18 -26.64
N PRO A 205 -12.84 -7.55 -26.21
CA PRO A 205 -12.65 -8.27 -24.97
C PRO A 205 -12.85 -7.34 -23.77
N VAL A 206 -13.48 -7.88 -22.74
CA VAL A 206 -13.57 -7.30 -21.40
C VAL A 206 -12.83 -8.17 -20.38
N PHE A 207 -12.49 -7.57 -19.24
CA PHE A 207 -11.92 -8.30 -18.10
C PHE A 207 -12.94 -9.24 -17.47
N THR A 208 -12.48 -10.31 -16.82
CA THR A 208 -13.41 -11.30 -16.25
C THR A 208 -14.20 -10.80 -15.03
N TYR A 209 -13.75 -9.74 -14.36
CA TYR A 209 -14.50 -9.14 -13.24
C TYR A 209 -15.84 -8.53 -13.67
N GLU A 210 -16.05 -8.28 -14.97
CA GLU A 210 -17.31 -7.74 -15.48
C GLU A 210 -18.46 -8.73 -15.43
N PHE A 211 -18.14 -10.02 -15.33
CA PHE A 211 -19.12 -11.09 -15.24
C PHE A 211 -19.58 -11.26 -13.79
N LYS A 212 -20.59 -10.48 -13.40
CA LYS A 212 -21.22 -10.54 -12.06
C LYS A 212 -21.53 -11.99 -11.67
N ASN A 213 -21.26 -12.34 -10.41
CA ASN A 213 -21.51 -13.64 -9.79
C ASN A 213 -20.77 -14.84 -10.40
N LEU A 214 -19.83 -14.62 -11.33
CA LEU A 214 -19.04 -15.69 -11.94
C LEU A 214 -17.56 -15.55 -11.59
N LYS A 215 -16.92 -16.68 -11.31
CA LYS A 215 -15.47 -16.79 -11.06
C LYS A 215 -14.89 -17.91 -11.92
N ASN A 216 -13.56 -17.94 -12.06
CA ASN A 216 -12.84 -18.94 -12.87
C ASN A 216 -13.24 -18.96 -14.35
N ILE A 217 -13.45 -17.78 -14.91
CA ILE A 217 -13.70 -17.61 -16.35
C ILE A 217 -12.35 -17.64 -17.06
N GLU A 218 -12.22 -18.49 -18.05
CA GLU A 218 -11.13 -18.53 -19.02
C GLU A 218 -11.56 -17.78 -20.29
N VAL A 219 -10.64 -17.05 -20.89
CA VAL A 219 -10.91 -16.24 -22.09
C VAL A 219 -10.10 -16.79 -23.25
N TYR A 220 -10.73 -17.03 -24.38
CA TYR A 220 -10.07 -17.54 -25.59
C TYR A 220 -10.33 -16.62 -26.76
N VAL A 221 -9.41 -16.53 -27.71
CA VAL A 221 -9.65 -15.86 -28.99
C VAL A 221 -9.68 -16.91 -30.10
N ASP A 222 -10.73 -16.88 -30.93
CA ASP A 222 -10.85 -17.78 -32.07
C ASP A 222 -10.20 -17.21 -33.34
N GLU A 223 -10.10 -18.03 -34.39
CA GLU A 223 -9.52 -17.64 -35.69
C GLU A 223 -10.21 -16.44 -36.36
N ASN A 224 -11.44 -16.09 -35.93
CA ASN A 224 -12.20 -14.95 -36.44
C ASN A 224 -12.03 -13.69 -35.57
N GLY A 225 -11.18 -13.75 -34.53
CA GLY A 225 -10.99 -12.66 -33.58
C GLY A 225 -12.12 -12.49 -32.58
N VAL A 226 -12.97 -13.50 -32.39
CA VAL A 226 -14.04 -13.47 -31.37
C VAL A 226 -13.50 -13.99 -30.04
N TYR A 227 -13.71 -13.22 -28.98
CA TYR A 227 -13.32 -13.55 -27.61
C TYR A 227 -14.42 -14.36 -26.92
N ARG A 228 -14.09 -15.58 -26.51
CA ARG A 228 -15.02 -16.56 -25.93
C ARG A 228 -14.71 -16.76 -24.45
N TYR A 229 -15.72 -16.57 -23.61
CA TYR A 229 -15.63 -16.66 -22.16
C TYR A 229 -16.21 -18.00 -21.69
N ILE A 230 -15.40 -18.81 -21.02
CA ILE A 230 -15.74 -20.20 -20.69
C ILE A 230 -15.45 -20.46 -19.22
N ILE A 231 -16.31 -21.21 -18.55
CA ILE A 231 -16.07 -21.69 -17.19
C ILE A 231 -15.96 -23.21 -17.18
N GLY A 232 -14.90 -23.68 -16.53
CA GLY A 232 -14.71 -25.09 -16.20
C GLY A 232 -14.14 -25.92 -17.33
N ARG A 233 -13.37 -26.94 -16.93
CA ARG A 233 -12.73 -27.93 -17.80
C ARG A 233 -13.10 -29.32 -17.30
N PHE A 234 -14.14 -29.92 -17.87
CA PHE A 234 -14.68 -31.21 -17.45
C PHE A 234 -14.40 -32.33 -18.44
N LEU A 235 -14.13 -33.52 -17.94
CA LEU A 235 -14.03 -34.73 -18.77
C LEU A 235 -15.41 -35.22 -19.23
N PHE A 236 -16.44 -35.02 -18.40
CA PHE A 236 -17.79 -35.55 -18.65
C PHE A 236 -18.81 -34.42 -18.82
N GLU A 237 -19.62 -34.52 -19.88
CA GLU A 237 -20.71 -33.56 -20.17
C GLU A 237 -21.68 -33.39 -19.00
N ALA A 238 -21.93 -34.47 -18.23
CA ALA A 238 -22.81 -34.42 -17.05
C ALA A 238 -22.31 -33.44 -15.97
N GLN A 239 -20.99 -33.26 -15.81
CA GLN A 239 -20.43 -32.28 -14.89
C GLN A 239 -20.66 -30.86 -15.43
N ALA A 240 -20.44 -30.65 -16.72
CA ALA A 240 -20.70 -29.37 -17.40
C ALA A 240 -22.20 -28.99 -17.33
N LYS A 241 -23.13 -29.96 -17.42
CA LYS A 241 -24.58 -29.73 -17.24
C LYS A 241 -24.94 -29.20 -15.86
N ARG A 242 -24.29 -29.70 -14.80
CA ARG A 242 -24.51 -29.19 -13.44
C ARG A 242 -24.03 -27.75 -13.30
N LEU A 243 -22.84 -27.45 -13.83
CA LEU A 243 -22.31 -26.09 -13.83
C LEU A 243 -23.19 -25.15 -14.68
N LEU A 244 -23.64 -25.59 -15.86
CA LEU A 244 -24.51 -24.81 -16.74
C LEU A 244 -25.76 -24.33 -16.01
N LYS A 245 -26.44 -25.22 -15.27
CA LYS A 245 -27.63 -24.86 -14.51
C LYS A 245 -27.33 -23.75 -13.48
N ALA A 246 -26.24 -23.88 -12.73
CA ALA A 246 -25.83 -22.88 -11.76
C ALA A 246 -25.48 -21.53 -12.42
N ILE A 247 -24.82 -21.55 -13.59
CA ILE A 247 -24.49 -20.35 -14.37
C ILE A 247 -25.75 -19.65 -14.89
N GLN A 248 -26.74 -20.41 -15.36
CA GLN A 248 -28.02 -19.87 -15.82
C GLN A 248 -28.80 -19.23 -14.66
N GLU A 249 -28.83 -19.88 -13.50
CA GLU A 249 -29.41 -19.33 -12.27
C GLU A 249 -28.67 -18.08 -11.78
N ALA A 250 -27.37 -17.98 -12.03
CA ALA A 250 -26.56 -16.79 -11.72
C ALA A 250 -26.78 -15.60 -12.68
N GLY A 251 -27.66 -15.74 -13.68
CA GLY A 251 -28.08 -14.65 -14.57
C GLY A 251 -27.62 -14.75 -16.02
N TYR A 252 -27.09 -15.90 -16.45
CA TYR A 252 -26.58 -16.12 -17.81
C TYR A 252 -27.40 -17.18 -18.54
N PRO A 253 -28.67 -16.89 -18.91
CA PRO A 253 -29.59 -17.89 -19.48
C PRO A 253 -29.09 -18.47 -20.81
N ASP A 254 -28.37 -17.66 -21.58
CA ASP A 254 -27.83 -18.03 -22.90
C ASP A 254 -26.54 -18.86 -22.81
N ALA A 255 -26.05 -19.16 -21.61
CA ALA A 255 -24.89 -20.03 -21.44
C ALA A 255 -25.16 -21.42 -22.03
N PHE A 256 -24.13 -22.05 -22.59
CA PHE A 256 -24.25 -23.38 -23.18
C PHE A 256 -22.95 -24.18 -23.10
N ILE A 257 -23.07 -25.50 -23.16
CA ILE A 257 -21.90 -26.41 -23.10
C ILE A 257 -21.15 -26.37 -24.44
N VAL A 258 -19.84 -26.24 -24.36
CA VAL A 258 -18.92 -26.23 -25.50
C VAL A 258 -17.87 -27.33 -25.38
N ASN A 259 -17.37 -27.80 -26.53
CA ASN A 259 -16.22 -28.69 -26.57
C ASN A 259 -14.92 -27.88 -26.62
N VAL A 260 -14.21 -27.81 -25.50
CA VAL A 260 -13.00 -26.99 -25.37
C VAL A 260 -11.78 -27.56 -26.12
N LYS A 261 -11.88 -28.75 -26.75
CA LYS A 261 -10.84 -29.29 -27.65
C LYS A 261 -10.91 -28.75 -29.08
N ASP A 262 -11.93 -27.97 -29.42
CA ASP A 262 -12.01 -27.34 -30.75
C ASP A 262 -10.87 -26.33 -30.93
N LYS A 263 -9.79 -26.79 -31.58
CA LYS A 263 -8.58 -25.99 -31.83
C LYS A 263 -8.83 -24.76 -32.70
N LYS A 264 -9.95 -24.67 -33.43
CA LYS A 264 -10.27 -23.43 -34.17
C LYS A 264 -10.80 -22.32 -33.26
N ARG A 265 -11.34 -22.70 -32.10
CA ARG A 265 -12.03 -21.79 -31.18
C ARG A 265 -11.30 -21.54 -29.87
N TYR A 266 -10.47 -22.49 -29.44
CA TYR A 266 -9.90 -22.52 -28.09
C TYR A 266 -8.38 -22.74 -28.08
N LYS A 267 -7.69 -22.49 -29.20
CA LYS A 267 -6.24 -22.65 -29.27
C LYS A 267 -5.48 -21.59 -28.48
N GLU A 268 -5.94 -20.35 -28.51
CA GLU A 268 -5.24 -19.21 -27.90
C GLU A 268 -6.03 -18.74 -26.67
N GLU A 269 -5.48 -18.98 -25.49
CA GLU A 269 -6.00 -18.46 -24.23
C GLU A 269 -5.48 -17.04 -24.02
N VAL A 270 -6.37 -16.09 -23.78
CA VAL A 270 -6.03 -14.70 -23.46
C VAL A 270 -5.59 -14.63 -22.01
N ILE A 271 -4.36 -14.16 -21.79
CA ILE A 271 -3.78 -14.03 -20.45
C ILE A 271 -3.79 -12.57 -20.01
N THR A 272 -3.51 -11.64 -20.94
CA THR A 272 -3.47 -10.21 -20.64
C THR A 272 -4.33 -9.39 -21.58
N LEU A 273 -4.92 -8.34 -21.01
CA LEU A 273 -5.67 -7.29 -21.67
C LEU A 273 -5.05 -5.96 -21.22
N ASP A 274 -4.52 -5.19 -22.17
CA ASP A 274 -3.82 -3.92 -21.92
C ASP A 274 -2.70 -4.04 -20.87
N GLN A 275 -1.85 -5.06 -21.03
CA GLN A 275 -0.72 -5.37 -20.15
C GLN A 275 -1.09 -5.80 -18.72
N GLU A 276 -2.38 -5.86 -18.38
CA GLU A 276 -2.85 -6.40 -17.11
C GLU A 276 -3.43 -7.81 -17.30
N SER A 277 -3.42 -8.62 -16.24
CA SER A 277 -4.07 -9.94 -16.26
C SER A 277 -5.56 -9.78 -16.59
N VAL A 278 -6.07 -10.58 -17.53
CA VAL A 278 -7.52 -10.60 -17.85
C VAL A 278 -8.37 -11.00 -16.63
N HIS A 279 -7.73 -11.64 -15.63
CA HIS A 279 -8.30 -12.05 -14.35
C HIS A 279 -7.97 -11.10 -13.19
N LYS A 280 -7.56 -9.86 -13.43
CA LYS A 280 -7.25 -8.90 -12.36
C LYS A 280 -8.45 -8.70 -11.42
N VAL A 281 -8.19 -8.77 -10.12
CA VAL A 281 -9.18 -8.56 -9.05
C VAL A 281 -8.67 -7.45 -8.12
N LEU A 282 -9.59 -6.65 -7.59
CA LEU A 282 -9.28 -5.67 -6.54
C LEU A 282 -9.39 -6.34 -5.16
N VAL A 283 -8.50 -5.97 -4.25
CA VAL A 283 -8.52 -6.47 -2.87
C VAL A 283 -8.29 -5.30 -1.93
N GLY A 284 -9.01 -5.28 -0.82
CA GLY A 284 -8.84 -4.28 0.23
C GLY A 284 -9.60 -2.98 -0.05
N LYS A 285 -9.03 -1.84 0.38
CA LYS A 285 -9.70 -0.54 0.33
C LYS A 285 -9.72 0.02 -1.09
N VAL A 286 -10.90 0.45 -1.53
CA VAL A 286 -11.10 1.18 -2.77
C VAL A 286 -11.77 2.51 -2.44
N ASP A 287 -11.26 3.60 -2.99
CA ASP A 287 -11.80 4.93 -2.79
C ASP A 287 -11.74 5.75 -4.09
N PHE A 288 -12.60 6.76 -4.17
CA PHE A 288 -12.64 7.73 -5.25
C PHE A 288 -12.01 9.04 -4.81
N ARG A 289 -11.19 9.64 -5.67
CA ARG A 289 -10.49 10.91 -5.42
C ARG A 289 -10.63 11.81 -6.64
N VAL A 290 -10.63 13.13 -6.45
CA VAL A 290 -10.65 14.07 -7.58
C VAL A 290 -9.21 14.39 -7.96
N GLN A 291 -8.77 13.97 -9.13
CA GLN A 291 -7.46 14.34 -9.65
C GLN A 291 -7.52 15.80 -10.13
N VAL A 292 -6.64 16.64 -9.60
CA VAL A 292 -6.55 18.07 -9.93
C VAL A 292 -5.33 18.41 -10.79
N GLY A 293 -4.42 17.46 -10.97
CA GLY A 293 -3.26 17.64 -11.84
C GLY A 293 -2.38 16.41 -11.95
N ALA A 294 -1.57 16.35 -12.99
CA ALA A 294 -0.52 15.35 -13.18
C ALA A 294 0.73 16.02 -13.76
N PHE A 295 1.83 15.96 -13.02
CA PHE A 295 3.06 16.68 -13.35
C PHE A 295 4.22 15.72 -13.53
N LYS A 296 5.10 16.01 -14.49
CA LYS A 296 6.29 15.20 -14.73
C LYS A 296 7.47 15.75 -13.93
N GLY A 297 8.13 14.90 -13.15
CA GLY A 297 9.24 15.29 -12.27
C GLY A 297 8.77 15.97 -10.97
N ASP A 298 9.66 16.73 -10.36
CA ASP A 298 9.51 17.22 -8.97
C ASP A 298 8.86 18.61 -8.86
N THR A 299 8.48 19.22 -9.99
CA THR A 299 7.97 20.60 -10.04
C THR A 299 6.48 20.66 -10.30
N ILE A 300 5.74 21.18 -9.33
CA ILE A 300 4.33 21.52 -9.45
C ILE A 300 4.25 23.02 -9.85
N PRO A 301 3.44 23.39 -10.86
CA PRO A 301 3.28 24.78 -11.30
C PRO A 301 2.86 25.74 -10.17
N GLU A 302 3.34 26.99 -10.22
CA GLU A 302 3.08 28.00 -9.18
C GLU A 302 1.60 28.38 -9.06
N ASP A 303 0.88 28.42 -10.18
CA ASP A 303 -0.56 28.64 -10.22
C ASP A 303 -1.35 27.54 -9.48
N MET A 304 -0.85 26.31 -9.49
CA MET A 304 -1.40 25.20 -8.70
C MET A 304 -1.11 25.32 -7.20
N MET A 305 -0.15 26.14 -6.76
CA MET A 305 0.13 26.32 -5.32
C MET A 305 -1.00 27.03 -4.59
N ASN A 306 -1.81 27.82 -5.29
CA ASN A 306 -2.98 28.46 -4.69
C ASN A 306 -4.05 27.44 -4.29
N ILE A 307 -4.15 26.32 -5.02
CA ILE A 307 -5.07 25.22 -4.70
C ILE A 307 -4.67 24.56 -3.39
N TYR A 308 -3.37 24.45 -3.10
CA TYR A 308 -2.86 23.95 -1.81
C TYR A 308 -3.25 24.83 -0.62
N LEU A 309 -3.57 26.11 -0.85
CA LEU A 309 -4.05 27.01 0.19
C LEU A 309 -5.57 26.97 0.38
N GLN A 310 -6.31 26.44 -0.59
CA GLN A 310 -7.77 26.47 -0.62
C GLN A 310 -8.42 25.09 -0.41
N LEU A 311 -7.75 24.02 -0.81
CA LEU A 311 -8.23 22.65 -0.67
C LEU A 311 -7.54 21.94 0.49
N ASP A 312 -8.36 21.46 1.42
CA ASP A 312 -7.94 20.50 2.43
C ASP A 312 -7.78 19.10 1.80
N SER A 313 -6.98 18.25 2.45
CA SER A 313 -6.84 16.84 2.10
C SER A 313 -6.32 16.56 0.68
N LEU A 314 -5.35 17.35 0.22
CA LEU A 314 -4.58 17.03 -0.97
C LEU A 314 -3.63 15.85 -0.71
N SER A 315 -3.55 14.94 -1.67
CA SER A 315 -2.66 13.79 -1.68
C SER A 315 -1.89 13.72 -2.99
N GLN A 316 -0.59 13.44 -2.89
CA GLN A 316 0.30 13.25 -4.04
C GLN A 316 0.63 11.77 -4.19
N VAL A 317 0.44 11.23 -5.38
CA VAL A 317 0.74 9.83 -5.71
C VAL A 317 1.60 9.76 -6.96
N GLU A 318 2.73 9.06 -6.87
CA GLU A 318 3.55 8.78 -8.04
C GLU A 318 2.93 7.63 -8.85
N TYR A 319 2.68 7.87 -10.13
CA TYR A 319 2.08 6.90 -11.04
C TYR A 319 2.69 7.04 -12.43
N ASN A 320 3.36 5.99 -12.91
CA ASN A 320 4.00 5.94 -14.23
C ASN A 320 4.94 7.14 -14.52
N GLY A 321 5.71 7.58 -13.51
CA GLY A 321 6.64 8.72 -13.63
C GLY A 321 5.99 10.10 -13.60
N TYR A 322 4.70 10.17 -13.24
CA TYR A 322 3.97 11.39 -12.99
C TYR A 322 3.64 11.53 -11.51
N SER A 323 3.79 12.73 -10.98
CA SER A 323 3.24 13.18 -9.71
C SER A 323 1.76 13.56 -9.93
N ILE A 324 0.85 12.68 -9.52
CA ILE A 324 -0.59 12.91 -9.58
C ILE A 324 -1.04 13.58 -8.28
N ILE A 325 -1.68 14.73 -8.41
CA ILE A 325 -2.29 15.43 -7.27
C ILE A 325 -3.78 15.11 -7.27
N THR A 326 -4.25 14.67 -6.11
CA THR A 326 -5.66 14.33 -5.88
C THR A 326 -6.19 15.06 -4.65
N ALA A 327 -7.49 15.31 -4.62
CA ALA A 327 -8.21 15.97 -3.55
C ALA A 327 -9.34 15.05 -3.06
N GLY A 328 -9.47 14.95 -1.73
CA GLY A 328 -10.49 14.15 -1.08
C GLY A 328 -10.30 12.64 -1.23
N SER A 329 -11.12 11.88 -0.48
CA SER A 329 -11.20 10.42 -0.52
C SER A 329 -12.63 10.03 -0.15
N PHE A 330 -13.34 9.40 -1.09
CA PHE A 330 -14.77 9.13 -0.99
C PHE A 330 -15.05 7.64 -1.22
N ASP A 331 -15.96 7.08 -0.43
CA ASP A 331 -16.34 5.66 -0.56
C ASP A 331 -17.32 5.41 -1.72
N ASN A 332 -17.85 6.47 -2.34
CA ASN A 332 -18.76 6.38 -3.48
C ASN A 332 -18.42 7.41 -4.56
N TYR A 333 -18.72 7.04 -5.82
CA TYR A 333 -18.41 7.85 -7.00
C TYR A 333 -19.18 9.18 -7.00
N ASP A 334 -20.45 9.17 -6.64
CA ASP A 334 -21.34 10.33 -6.72
C ASP A 334 -20.88 11.46 -5.79
N ALA A 335 -20.36 11.13 -4.59
CA ALA A 335 -19.78 12.10 -3.67
C ALA A 335 -18.48 12.71 -4.22
N ALA A 336 -17.65 11.92 -4.90
CA ALA A 336 -16.46 12.43 -5.57
C ALA A 336 -16.81 13.31 -6.78
N GLU A 337 -17.88 12.99 -7.50
CA GLU A 337 -18.39 13.77 -8.63
C GLU A 337 -18.90 15.14 -8.16
N LEU A 338 -19.72 15.18 -7.09
CA LEU A 338 -20.14 16.43 -6.45
C LEU A 338 -18.95 17.27 -5.97
N PHE A 339 -17.90 16.64 -5.46
CA PHE A 339 -16.69 17.34 -5.04
C PHE A 339 -15.86 17.86 -6.23
N ALA A 340 -15.88 17.15 -7.37
CA ALA A 340 -15.23 17.62 -8.59
C ALA A 340 -15.86 18.91 -9.12
N GLU A 341 -17.19 19.04 -9.05
CA GLU A 341 -17.90 20.29 -9.42
C GLU A 341 -17.45 21.48 -8.56
N ILE A 342 -17.26 21.28 -7.25
CA ILE A 342 -16.73 22.33 -6.36
C ILE A 342 -15.31 22.74 -6.79
N ILE A 343 -14.49 21.78 -7.18
CA ILE A 343 -13.12 22.04 -7.65
C ILE A 343 -13.11 22.75 -9.01
N HIS A 344 -14.08 22.46 -9.89
CA HIS A 344 -14.29 23.20 -11.14
C HIS A 344 -14.63 24.67 -10.86
N ASP A 345 -15.54 24.93 -9.92
CA ASP A 345 -15.92 26.29 -9.49
C ASP A 345 -14.74 27.08 -8.89
N MET A 346 -13.71 26.38 -8.40
CA MET A 346 -12.46 26.97 -7.91
C MET A 346 -11.43 27.26 -9.01
N GLY A 347 -11.74 26.92 -10.26
CA GLY A 347 -10.93 27.24 -11.44
C GLY A 347 -10.07 26.10 -11.98
N VAL A 348 -10.27 24.86 -11.50
CA VAL A 348 -9.54 23.68 -11.98
C VAL A 348 -10.43 22.88 -12.93
N GLU A 349 -10.68 23.40 -14.13
CA GLU A 349 -11.66 22.86 -15.09
C GLU A 349 -11.35 21.42 -15.55
N ASP A 350 -10.10 21.00 -15.52
CA ASP A 350 -9.66 19.66 -15.93
C ASP A 350 -9.74 18.63 -14.79
N ALA A 351 -10.23 19.02 -13.61
CA ALA A 351 -10.35 18.09 -12.49
C ALA A 351 -11.35 16.96 -12.81
N TYR A 352 -11.01 15.73 -12.44
CA TYR A 352 -11.89 14.59 -12.71
C TYR A 352 -11.79 13.50 -11.65
N VAL A 353 -12.88 12.75 -11.49
CA VAL A 353 -12.92 11.64 -10.55
C VAL A 353 -12.02 10.50 -11.04
N THR A 354 -11.22 9.97 -10.12
CA THR A 354 -10.35 8.82 -10.30
C THR A 354 -10.64 7.78 -9.24
N ALA A 355 -10.48 6.50 -9.58
CA ALA A 355 -10.62 5.41 -8.63
C ALA A 355 -9.26 4.84 -8.25
N TRP A 356 -9.12 4.49 -6.97
CA TRP A 356 -7.88 4.01 -6.40
C TRP A 356 -8.14 2.77 -5.56
N ASN A 357 -7.31 1.74 -5.76
CA ASN A 357 -7.18 0.65 -4.81
C ASN A 357 -5.87 0.88 -4.07
N TYR A 358 -5.97 1.35 -2.83
CA TYR A 358 -4.86 1.94 -2.09
C TYR A 358 -4.21 3.10 -2.88
N ASN A 359 -2.97 2.93 -3.36
CA ASN A 359 -2.25 3.93 -4.16
C ASN A 359 -2.08 3.51 -5.63
N LYS A 360 -2.74 2.42 -6.06
CA LYS A 360 -2.79 2.04 -7.46
C LYS A 360 -4.06 2.63 -8.08
N LYS A 361 -3.89 3.49 -9.11
CA LYS A 361 -5.02 3.94 -9.93
C LYS A 361 -5.66 2.73 -10.63
N VAL A 362 -6.98 2.63 -10.53
CA VAL A 362 -7.77 1.53 -11.11
C VAL A 362 -8.87 2.08 -12.00
N ASP A 363 -9.44 1.22 -12.81
CA ASP A 363 -10.58 1.56 -13.63
C ASP A 363 -11.81 1.84 -12.75
N ILE A 364 -12.55 2.90 -13.07
CA ILE A 364 -13.71 3.37 -12.29
C ILE A 364 -14.82 2.33 -12.31
N LYS A 365 -15.07 1.68 -13.45
CA LYS A 365 -16.07 0.62 -13.57
C LYS A 365 -15.68 -0.57 -12.71
N GLN A 366 -14.40 -0.98 -12.74
CA GLN A 366 -13.89 -2.04 -11.85
C GLN A 366 -14.11 -1.70 -10.37
N ALA A 367 -13.75 -0.48 -9.94
CA ALA A 367 -13.90 -0.02 -8.56
C ALA A 367 -15.36 -0.02 -8.11
N ARG A 368 -16.27 0.49 -8.93
CA ARG A 368 -17.72 0.51 -8.64
C ARG A 368 -18.27 -0.90 -8.49
N LEU A 369 -17.96 -1.81 -9.41
CA LEU A 369 -18.39 -3.20 -9.34
C LEU A 369 -17.89 -3.89 -8.07
N TYR A 370 -16.64 -3.65 -7.69
CA TYR A 370 -16.06 -4.20 -6.47
C TYR A 370 -16.78 -3.71 -5.21
N LEU A 371 -17.05 -2.41 -5.10
CA LEU A 371 -17.75 -1.83 -3.96
C LEU A 371 -19.22 -2.30 -3.88
N GLU A 372 -19.90 -2.42 -5.02
CA GLU A 372 -21.24 -3.04 -5.09
C GLU A 372 -21.25 -4.48 -4.54
N GLU A 373 -20.22 -5.28 -4.85
CA GLU A 373 -20.10 -6.66 -4.34
C GLU A 373 -19.84 -6.69 -2.83
N GLN A 374 -18.96 -5.82 -2.32
CA GLN A 374 -18.68 -5.70 -0.88
C GLN A 374 -19.92 -5.26 -0.09
N GLN A 375 -20.67 -4.29 -0.61
CA GLN A 375 -21.89 -3.81 0.04
C GLN A 375 -22.95 -4.91 0.14
N LYS A 376 -23.17 -5.67 -0.94
CA LYS A 376 -24.10 -6.81 -0.92
C LYS A 376 -23.69 -7.89 0.07
N ALA A 377 -22.40 -8.24 0.09
CA ALA A 377 -21.89 -9.22 1.03
C ALA A 377 -22.06 -8.77 2.49
N GLN A 378 -21.93 -7.47 2.75
CA GLN A 378 -22.18 -6.88 4.07
C GLN A 378 -23.67 -6.92 4.42
N GLU A 379 -24.55 -6.54 3.50
CA GLU A 379 -26.02 -6.59 3.68
C GLU A 379 -26.52 -8.02 3.95
N GLU A 380 -25.99 -9.01 3.23
CA GLU A 380 -26.28 -10.43 3.47
C GLU A 380 -25.81 -10.87 4.86
N ALA A 381 -24.57 -10.53 5.24
CA ALA A 381 -24.02 -10.86 6.56
C ALA A 381 -24.79 -10.20 7.72
N ASP A 382 -25.25 -8.95 7.55
CA ASP A 382 -26.05 -8.24 8.53
C ASP A 382 -27.46 -8.84 8.65
N SER A 383 -28.04 -9.29 7.53
CA SER A 383 -29.34 -9.97 7.51
C SER A 383 -29.32 -11.34 8.19
N ASP A 384 -28.22 -12.08 8.07
CA ASP A 384 -28.01 -13.37 8.74
C ASP A 384 -27.70 -13.22 10.25
N ALA A 385 -27.31 -12.02 10.69
CA ALA A 385 -26.96 -11.71 12.07
C ALA A 385 -28.14 -11.25 12.94
N GLU A 386 -29.31 -10.92 12.37
CA GLU A 386 -30.52 -10.62 13.13
C GLU A 386 -31.15 -11.90 13.72
N PRO A 387 -31.23 -12.05 15.06
CA PRO A 387 -31.83 -13.25 15.66
C PRO A 387 -33.35 -13.23 15.50
N GLU A 388 -33.92 -14.33 15.00
CA GLU A 388 -35.36 -14.61 15.01
C GLU A 388 -35.98 -14.21 16.37
N GLU A 389 -36.87 -13.22 16.37
CA GLU A 389 -37.67 -12.86 17.54
C GLU A 389 -38.43 -14.09 18.04
N LYS A 390 -38.04 -14.60 19.22
CA LYS A 390 -38.74 -15.71 19.87
C LYS A 390 -40.22 -15.33 20.07
N PRO A 391 -41.18 -16.21 19.71
CA PRO A 391 -42.59 -15.90 19.84
C PRO A 391 -42.95 -15.68 21.32
N GLN A 392 -43.55 -14.52 21.60
CA GLN A 392 -44.09 -14.18 22.91
C GLN A 392 -45.04 -15.28 23.39
N LYS A 393 -44.67 -15.95 24.49
CA LYS A 393 -45.55 -16.87 25.20
C LYS A 393 -46.80 -16.11 25.64
N SER A 394 -47.94 -16.46 25.03
CA SER A 394 -49.25 -16.03 25.49
C SER A 394 -49.48 -16.51 26.92
N ARG A 395 -49.50 -15.59 27.89
CA ARG A 395 -50.11 -15.85 29.20
C ARG A 395 -51.63 -15.98 28.99
N ARG A 396 -52.15 -17.20 28.98
CA ARG A 396 -53.57 -17.45 29.26
C ARG A 396 -53.76 -17.54 30.78
N LYS A 397 -54.87 -16.93 31.20
CA LYS A 397 -55.38 -16.72 32.55
C LYS A 397 -55.51 -18.00 33.36
#